data_AF-A0A953XL96-F1
#
_entry.id   AF-A0A953XL96-F1
#
_cell.length_a   1.000
_cell.length_b   1.000
_cell.length_c   1.000
_cell.angle_alpha   90.00
_cell.angle_beta   90.00
_cell.angle_gamma   90.00
#
_symmetry.space_group_name_H-M   'P 1'
#
loop_
_entity.id
_entity.type
_entity.pdbx_description
1 polymer ?
#
loop_
_entity_poly.entity_id
_entity_poly.type
_entity_poly.pdbx_seq_one_letter_code
_entity_poly.pdbx_strand_id
1 'polypeptide(L)'
;MPEPLKLRDIKLRMQAYGIRPKKQFGQNILCDFNLLKAIVADAEIDEGDCVLEIGTGAGSLTGYLCDAAGLVISVEVDPGMFELSRDILAGVDNLVQVQMDALSQHGRGLNDELVASLREYMGSGDLPLLDVGTRGRVSAEGMEAAGTEDTQQRVPTVSHLSGKPPRCGRLKLVANLPYSVATSVLIAALESGLPFERMLVMVQLDVAEKLAAQPGEKHWGLPSLLRWCFADAHVRRKVPAKVFWPKPKVESALLEIVPHGERPEMPRYHKLRRLAHVLFQHRRKASANALALALGEDNWQTSAWIESVGGDPQARPEQLAPETLQALAEHEQVEPLVRKAMQLHEDQLAAKAAKLARRAEWKRRVYGEDE
;
A
#
# COMPACT_ATOMS: atom_id res chain seq x y z
N MET A 1 -18.03 4.44 25.44
CA MET A 1 -17.64 3.97 24.08
C MET A 1 -18.44 2.72 23.74
N PRO A 2 -18.77 2.49 22.45
CA PRO A 2 -19.39 1.24 22.05
C PRO A 2 -18.45 0.06 22.39
N GLU A 3 -19.01 -1.05 22.88
CA GLU A 3 -18.24 -2.27 23.14
C GLU A 3 -17.46 -2.70 21.89
N PRO A 4 -16.32 -3.40 22.05
CA PRO A 4 -15.62 -4.03 20.95
C PRO A 4 -16.60 -4.85 20.09
N LEU A 5 -16.67 -4.53 18.79
CA LEU A 5 -17.65 -5.16 17.91
C LEU A 5 -17.39 -6.64 17.79
N LYS A 6 -18.30 -7.44 18.32
CA LYS A 6 -18.23 -8.89 18.14
C LYS A 6 -18.49 -9.20 16.68
N LEU A 7 -17.91 -10.28 16.18
CA LEU A 7 -18.16 -10.74 14.81
C LEU A 7 -19.66 -10.87 14.49
N ARG A 8 -20.48 -11.23 15.49
CA ARG A 8 -21.94 -11.25 15.36
C ARG A 8 -22.49 -9.88 14.99
N ASP A 9 -22.06 -8.83 15.66
CA ASP A 9 -22.55 -7.46 15.46
C ASP A 9 -22.11 -6.92 14.10
N ILE A 10 -20.86 -7.19 13.71
CA ILE A 10 -20.34 -6.85 12.37
C ILE A 10 -21.20 -7.50 11.29
N LYS A 11 -21.47 -8.80 11.40
CA LYS A 11 -22.31 -9.53 10.44
C LYS A 11 -23.74 -8.99 10.37
N LEU A 12 -24.35 -8.70 11.52
CA LEU A 12 -25.71 -8.16 11.58
C LEU A 12 -25.79 -6.79 10.92
N ARG A 13 -24.83 -5.91 11.19
CA ARG A 13 -24.79 -4.58 10.56
C ARG A 13 -24.52 -4.70 9.06
N MET A 14 -23.55 -5.51 8.63
CA MET A 14 -23.31 -5.73 7.20
C MET A 14 -24.56 -6.24 6.49
N GLN A 15 -25.32 -7.15 7.10
CA GLN A 15 -26.59 -7.63 6.57
C GLN A 15 -27.64 -6.51 6.47
N ALA A 16 -27.74 -5.64 7.48
CA ALA A 16 -28.67 -4.50 7.47
C ALA A 16 -28.40 -3.52 6.33
N TYR A 17 -27.13 -3.34 5.94
CA TYR A 17 -26.73 -2.50 4.80
C TYR A 17 -26.71 -3.27 3.47
N GLY A 18 -27.06 -4.55 3.47
CA GLY A 18 -26.98 -5.40 2.26
C GLY A 18 -25.55 -5.62 1.75
N ILE A 19 -24.54 -5.39 2.58
CA ILE A 19 -23.12 -5.49 2.23
C ILE A 19 -22.63 -6.91 2.51
N ARG A 20 -21.79 -7.42 1.60
CA ARG A 20 -21.02 -8.66 1.81
C ARG A 20 -19.54 -8.38 1.56
N PRO A 21 -18.62 -9.07 2.25
CA PRO A 21 -17.20 -8.96 1.97
C PRO A 21 -16.90 -9.25 0.49
N LYS A 22 -16.30 -8.28 -0.20
CA LYS A 22 -15.97 -8.36 -1.62
C LYS A 22 -14.57 -8.90 -1.79
N LYS A 23 -14.46 -10.07 -2.44
CA LYS A 23 -13.16 -10.71 -2.74
C LYS A 23 -12.22 -9.81 -3.52
N GLN A 24 -12.75 -9.00 -4.45
CA GLN A 24 -11.96 -8.09 -5.28
C GLN A 24 -11.19 -7.02 -4.47
N PHE A 25 -11.72 -6.64 -3.29
CA PHE A 25 -11.08 -5.69 -2.38
C PHE A 25 -10.29 -6.38 -1.27
N GLY A 26 -10.12 -7.70 -1.32
CA GLY A 26 -9.33 -8.44 -0.32
C GLY A 26 -9.85 -8.32 1.11
N GLN A 27 -11.15 -8.06 1.30
CA GLN A 27 -11.75 -7.79 2.61
C GLN A 27 -11.69 -9.03 3.52
N ASN A 28 -10.79 -8.98 4.51
CA ASN A 28 -10.69 -9.95 5.61
C ASN A 28 -10.72 -9.15 6.92
N ILE A 29 -11.88 -9.10 7.57
CA ILE A 29 -12.12 -8.27 8.76
C ILE A 29 -11.51 -8.95 9.97
N LEU A 30 -10.70 -8.21 10.74
CA LEU A 30 -10.08 -8.73 11.96
C LEU A 30 -11.10 -8.77 13.11
N CYS A 31 -11.22 -9.93 13.76
CA CYS A 31 -12.31 -10.22 14.71
C CYS A 31 -11.81 -10.60 16.11
N ASP A 32 -10.51 -10.58 16.36
CA ASP A 32 -9.90 -10.97 17.64
C ASP A 32 -9.51 -9.73 18.47
N PHE A 33 -10.18 -9.54 19.59
CA PHE A 33 -10.00 -8.36 20.45
C PHE A 33 -8.63 -8.28 21.12
N ASN A 34 -8.04 -9.43 21.48
CA ASN A 34 -6.72 -9.45 22.10
C ASN A 34 -5.66 -9.04 21.09
N LEU A 35 -5.81 -9.47 19.83
CA LEU A 35 -4.95 -9.06 18.76
C LEU A 35 -5.10 -7.56 18.43
N LEU A 36 -6.33 -7.02 18.41
CA LEU A 36 -6.56 -5.58 18.21
C LEU A 36 -5.82 -4.75 19.26
N LYS A 37 -5.96 -5.10 20.54
CA LYS A 37 -5.21 -4.45 21.64
C LYS A 37 -3.70 -4.60 21.48
N ALA A 38 -3.24 -5.79 21.08
CA ALA A 38 -1.83 -6.04 20.86
C ALA A 38 -1.26 -5.24 19.68
N ILE A 39 -2.03 -4.99 18.63
CA ILE A 39 -1.62 -4.13 17.50
C ILE A 39 -1.41 -2.70 18.00
N VAL A 40 -2.35 -2.13 18.74
CA VAL A 40 -2.23 -0.77 19.28
C VAL A 40 -1.03 -0.65 20.23
N ALA A 41 -0.83 -1.65 21.10
CA ALA A 41 0.32 -1.69 22.00
C ALA A 41 1.66 -1.81 21.24
N ASP A 42 1.75 -2.72 20.25
CA ASP A 42 2.95 -2.90 19.43
C ASP A 42 3.25 -1.69 18.53
N ALA A 43 2.24 -0.86 18.22
CA ALA A 43 2.41 0.36 17.44
C ALA A 43 2.96 1.52 18.29
N GLU A 44 2.99 1.34 19.62
CA GLU A 44 3.44 2.33 20.61
C GLU A 44 2.75 3.68 20.41
N ILE A 45 1.42 3.67 20.26
CA ILE A 45 0.61 4.88 20.00
C ILE A 45 0.35 5.64 21.30
N ASP A 46 0.46 6.97 21.26
CA ASP A 46 -0.01 7.88 22.30
C ASP A 46 -0.76 9.11 21.71
N GLU A 47 -1.27 9.98 22.59
CA GLU A 47 -2.07 11.16 22.25
C GLU A 47 -1.34 12.20 21.36
N GLY A 48 -0.02 12.11 21.23
CA GLY A 48 0.80 12.94 20.34
C GLY A 48 0.89 12.43 18.90
N ASP A 49 0.33 11.25 18.61
CA ASP A 49 0.38 10.61 17.30
C ASP A 49 -0.85 10.91 16.43
N CYS A 50 -0.58 11.21 15.16
CA CYS A 50 -1.54 11.08 14.07
C CYS A 50 -1.34 9.72 13.41
N VAL A 51 -2.39 8.91 13.39
CA VAL A 51 -2.38 7.58 12.79
C VAL A 51 -3.11 7.63 11.46
N LEU A 52 -2.40 7.32 10.38
CA LEU A 52 -3.00 6.96 9.12
C LEU A 52 -3.42 5.48 9.18
N GLU A 53 -4.68 5.18 8.89
CA GLU A 53 -5.19 3.83 8.66
C GLU A 53 -5.60 3.69 7.18
N ILE A 54 -5.12 2.64 6.51
CA ILE A 54 -5.51 2.33 5.13
C ILE A 54 -6.35 1.05 5.14
N GLY A 55 -7.63 1.20 4.82
CA GLY A 55 -8.64 0.15 4.84
C GLY A 55 -9.36 0.06 6.18
N THR A 56 -10.21 1.05 6.48
CA THR A 56 -11.06 1.10 7.69
C THR A 56 -11.85 -0.21 7.91
N GLY A 57 -12.35 -0.81 6.83
CA GLY A 57 -13.19 -1.99 6.89
C GLY A 57 -14.42 -1.75 7.78
N ALA A 58 -14.65 -2.62 8.75
CA ALA A 58 -15.79 -2.51 9.66
C ALA A 58 -15.54 -1.55 10.85
N GLY A 59 -14.41 -0.84 10.88
CA GLY A 59 -14.05 0.09 11.97
C GLY A 59 -13.52 -0.59 13.24
N SER A 60 -13.26 -1.90 13.20
CA SER A 60 -12.87 -2.66 14.40
C SER A 60 -11.48 -2.30 14.92
N LEU A 61 -10.51 -2.02 14.04
CA LEU A 61 -9.19 -1.52 14.44
C LEU A 61 -9.24 -0.01 14.71
N THR A 62 -9.90 0.74 13.83
CA THR A 62 -10.10 2.19 13.93
C THR A 62 -10.53 2.65 15.31
N GLY A 63 -11.52 2.01 15.93
CA GLY A 63 -11.95 2.37 17.29
C GLY A 63 -10.83 2.27 18.33
N TYR A 64 -10.03 1.20 18.31
CA TYR A 64 -8.89 1.05 19.22
C TYR A 64 -7.76 2.04 18.93
N LEU A 65 -7.59 2.45 17.66
CA LEU A 65 -6.63 3.50 17.31
C LEU A 65 -7.09 4.85 17.87
N CYS A 66 -8.38 5.18 17.75
CA CYS A 66 -8.98 6.39 18.31
C CYS A 66 -8.85 6.45 19.83
N ASP A 67 -8.89 5.30 20.52
CA ASP A 67 -8.71 5.25 21.97
C ASP A 67 -7.29 5.64 22.43
N ALA A 68 -6.29 5.53 21.56
CA ALA A 68 -4.88 5.73 21.90
C ALA A 68 -4.24 6.96 21.23
N ALA A 69 -4.67 7.30 20.01
CA ALA A 69 -4.06 8.34 19.18
C ALA A 69 -4.65 9.72 19.45
N GLY A 70 -3.87 10.77 19.18
CA GLY A 70 -4.39 12.14 19.14
C GLY A 70 -5.35 12.36 17.98
N LEU A 71 -5.03 11.81 16.80
CA LEU A 71 -5.87 11.86 15.61
C LEU A 71 -5.75 10.55 14.83
N VAL A 72 -6.88 10.05 14.31
CA VAL A 72 -6.90 8.96 13.33
C VAL A 72 -7.45 9.49 12.01
N ILE A 73 -6.70 9.30 10.93
CA ILE A 73 -7.15 9.55 9.56
C ILE A 73 -7.30 8.18 8.89
N SER A 74 -8.52 7.76 8.62
CA SER A 74 -8.79 6.44 8.02
C SER A 74 -9.29 6.56 6.59
N VAL A 75 -8.70 5.80 5.68
CA VAL A 75 -9.04 5.78 4.25
C VAL A 75 -9.75 4.47 3.90
N GLU A 76 -10.92 4.56 3.26
CA GLU A 76 -11.68 3.40 2.78
C GLU A 76 -12.10 3.57 1.32
N VAL A 77 -11.84 2.55 0.51
CA VAL A 77 -12.14 2.57 -0.93
C VAL A 77 -13.56 2.09 -1.21
N ASP A 78 -14.09 1.16 -0.41
CA ASP A 78 -15.43 0.62 -0.59
C ASP A 78 -16.49 1.56 0.02
N PRO A 79 -17.40 2.14 -0.79
CA PRO A 79 -18.42 3.06 -0.30
C PRO A 79 -19.32 2.46 0.79
N GLY A 80 -19.66 1.17 0.67
CA GLY A 80 -20.53 0.51 1.64
C GLY A 80 -19.84 0.32 2.99
N MET A 81 -18.57 -0.10 2.98
CA MET A 81 -17.77 -0.21 4.21
C MET A 81 -17.52 1.16 4.85
N PHE A 82 -17.33 2.20 4.04
CA PHE A 82 -17.23 3.57 4.52
C PHE A 82 -18.50 4.00 5.27
N GLU A 83 -19.68 3.84 4.68
CA GLU A 83 -20.95 4.17 5.34
C GLU A 83 -21.17 3.36 6.62
N LEU A 84 -20.89 2.05 6.56
CA LEU A 84 -21.01 1.16 7.72
C LEU A 84 -20.09 1.59 8.87
N SER A 85 -18.82 1.83 8.59
CA SER A 85 -17.84 2.22 9.61
C SER A 85 -18.14 3.61 10.17
N ARG A 86 -18.61 4.54 9.34
CA ARG A 86 -19.07 5.86 9.78
C ARG A 86 -20.19 5.76 10.81
N ASP A 87 -21.20 4.93 10.54
CA ASP A 87 -22.33 4.79 11.45
C ASP A 87 -21.96 3.99 12.72
N ILE A 88 -20.97 3.11 12.63
CA ILE A 88 -20.38 2.40 13.78
C ILE A 88 -19.60 3.36 14.70
N LEU A 89 -18.80 4.24 14.11
CA LEU A 89 -17.87 5.15 14.80
C LEU A 89 -18.46 6.55 14.99
N ALA A 90 -19.79 6.68 14.85
CA ALA A 90 -20.47 7.94 15.07
C ALA A 90 -20.22 8.46 16.49
N GLY A 91 -19.79 9.72 16.60
CA GLY A 91 -19.46 10.37 17.87
C GLY A 91 -18.02 10.17 18.35
N VAL A 92 -17.12 9.65 17.52
CA VAL A 92 -15.67 9.65 17.80
C VAL A 92 -15.08 11.01 17.41
N ASP A 93 -14.56 11.73 18.40
CA ASP A 93 -14.13 13.14 18.27
C ASP A 93 -12.67 13.35 17.83
N ASN A 94 -11.95 12.27 17.51
CA ASN A 94 -10.59 12.31 16.97
C ASN A 94 -10.42 11.44 15.70
N LEU A 95 -11.49 11.24 14.93
CA LEU A 95 -11.50 10.46 13.70
C LEU A 95 -11.87 11.31 12.47
N VAL A 96 -11.06 11.21 11.42
CA VAL A 96 -11.37 11.69 10.08
C VAL A 96 -11.42 10.49 9.15
N GLN A 97 -12.59 10.21 8.58
CA GLN A 97 -12.75 9.13 7.60
C GLN A 97 -12.85 9.73 6.20
N VAL A 98 -12.11 9.16 5.26
CA VAL A 98 -12.07 9.58 3.87
C VAL A 98 -12.41 8.42 2.96
N GLN A 99 -13.45 8.57 2.15
CA GLN A 99 -13.78 7.60 1.12
C GLN A 99 -12.96 7.85 -0.15
N MET A 100 -11.86 7.12 -0.34
CA MET A 100 -11.00 7.22 -1.52
C MET A 100 -10.14 5.97 -1.71
N ASP A 101 -9.55 5.82 -2.90
CA ASP A 101 -8.42 4.89 -3.07
C ASP A 101 -7.16 5.53 -2.48
N ALA A 102 -6.48 4.82 -1.58
CA ALA A 102 -5.23 5.27 -0.98
C ALA A 102 -4.07 5.31 -1.98
N LEU A 103 -4.18 4.60 -3.11
CA LEU A 103 -3.22 4.61 -4.19
C LEU A 103 -3.60 5.60 -5.30
N SER A 104 -2.61 6.13 -6.00
CA SER A 104 -2.82 6.96 -7.19
C SER A 104 -3.37 6.15 -8.38
N GLN A 105 -3.86 6.82 -9.43
CA GLN A 105 -4.51 6.20 -10.60
C GLN A 105 -3.66 5.14 -11.35
N HIS A 106 -2.36 5.07 -11.08
CA HIS A 106 -1.44 4.06 -11.63
C HIS A 106 -0.84 3.12 -10.60
N GLY A 107 -1.25 3.20 -9.33
CA GLY A 107 -0.71 2.41 -8.23
C GLY A 107 0.78 2.62 -7.97
N ARG A 108 1.34 3.74 -8.48
CA ARG A 108 2.79 4.04 -8.40
C ARG A 108 3.16 4.86 -7.15
N GLY A 109 2.17 5.31 -6.38
CA GLY A 109 2.36 6.11 -5.17
C GLY A 109 1.07 6.20 -4.37
N LEU A 110 1.15 6.86 -3.21
CA LEU A 110 -0.05 7.20 -2.44
C LEU A 110 -0.83 8.26 -3.22
N ASN A 111 -2.13 8.35 -2.95
CA ASN A 111 -2.96 9.38 -3.55
C ASN A 111 -2.40 10.78 -3.24
N ASP A 112 -2.24 11.62 -4.27
CA ASP A 112 -1.59 12.92 -4.15
C ASP A 112 -2.33 13.87 -3.19
N GLU A 113 -3.66 13.80 -3.16
CA GLU A 113 -4.49 14.60 -2.26
C GLU A 113 -4.33 14.18 -0.80
N LEU A 114 -4.23 12.86 -0.56
CA LEU A 114 -3.92 12.30 0.75
C LEU A 114 -2.54 12.74 1.22
N VAL A 115 -1.52 12.64 0.36
CA VAL A 115 -0.14 13.04 0.67
C VAL A 115 -0.05 14.53 0.94
N ALA A 116 -0.66 15.37 0.10
CA ALA A 116 -0.66 16.81 0.27
C ALA A 116 -1.32 17.22 1.59
N SER A 117 -2.45 16.59 1.93
CA SER A 117 -3.18 16.91 3.15
C SER A 117 -2.47 16.45 4.42
N LEU A 118 -1.85 15.26 4.40
CA LEU A 118 -1.02 14.82 5.51
C LEU A 118 0.21 15.72 5.68
N ARG A 119 0.84 16.15 4.57
CA ARG A 119 2.00 17.06 4.64
C ARG A 119 1.62 18.42 5.24
N GLU A 120 0.51 19.00 4.80
CA GLU A 120 -0.01 20.25 5.35
C GLU A 120 -0.34 20.09 6.84
N TYR A 121 -1.04 19.02 7.21
CA TYR A 121 -1.39 18.74 8.59
C TYR A 121 -0.14 18.59 9.48
N MET A 122 0.88 17.86 9.02
CA MET A 122 2.14 17.73 9.78
C MET A 122 2.91 19.05 9.90
N GLY A 123 2.73 19.99 8.97
CA GLY A 123 3.37 21.31 9.00
C GLY A 123 2.61 22.34 9.85
N SER A 124 1.36 22.62 9.48
CA SER A 124 0.53 23.70 10.03
C SER A 124 -0.57 23.23 10.99
N GLY A 125 -0.90 21.93 10.98
CA GLY A 125 -2.05 21.37 11.70
C GLY A 125 -3.38 21.54 10.96
N ASP A 126 -3.35 22.09 9.75
CA ASP A 126 -4.55 22.20 8.91
C ASP A 126 -4.70 20.94 8.04
N LEU A 127 -5.94 20.47 7.87
CA LEU A 127 -6.23 19.23 7.15
C LEU A 127 -7.13 19.50 5.94
N PRO A 128 -6.57 19.84 4.76
CA PRO A 128 -7.32 20.24 3.56
C PRO A 128 -8.33 19.22 3.04
N LEU A 129 -8.12 17.93 3.31
CA LEU A 129 -9.09 16.87 3.01
C LEU A 129 -10.51 17.19 3.55
N LEU A 130 -10.61 17.93 4.65
CA LEU A 130 -11.90 18.38 5.20
C LEU A 130 -12.63 19.36 4.29
N ASP A 131 -11.91 20.17 3.51
CA ASP A 131 -12.46 21.21 2.63
C ASP A 131 -12.88 20.67 1.25
N VAL A 132 -12.33 19.52 0.84
CA VAL A 132 -12.72 18.87 -0.42
C VAL A 132 -14.10 18.22 -0.27
N GLY A 133 -14.41 17.67 0.90
CA GLY A 133 -15.73 17.11 1.21
C GLY A 133 -16.87 18.14 1.32
N THR A 134 -16.57 19.42 1.60
CA THR A 134 -17.61 20.48 1.73
C THR A 134 -18.06 21.05 0.39
N ARG A 135 -17.20 21.04 -0.65
CA ARG A 135 -17.59 21.45 -2.02
C ARG A 135 -18.56 20.48 -2.70
N GLY A 136 -18.71 19.26 -2.19
CA GLY A 136 -19.70 18.27 -2.64
C GLY A 136 -21.11 18.46 -2.05
N ARG A 137 -21.29 19.36 -1.06
CA ARG A 137 -22.61 19.71 -0.53
C ARG A 137 -23.19 20.92 -1.29
N VAL A 138 -23.52 20.74 -2.57
CA VAL A 138 -24.61 21.54 -3.13
C VAL A 138 -25.90 20.91 -2.60
N SER A 139 -26.72 21.75 -1.97
CA SER A 139 -28.00 21.46 -1.34
C SER A 139 -28.87 20.47 -2.14
N ALA A 140 -29.59 19.60 -1.42
CA ALA A 140 -30.53 18.61 -1.93
C ALA A 140 -31.82 19.21 -2.57
N GLU A 141 -31.70 20.33 -3.28
CA GLU A 141 -32.80 20.99 -4.00
C GLU A 141 -32.31 21.35 -5.40
N GLY A 142 -32.47 20.43 -6.35
CA GLY A 142 -32.13 20.68 -7.75
C GLY A 142 -31.66 19.46 -8.53
N MET A 143 -32.32 18.30 -8.40
CA MET A 143 -32.15 17.21 -9.37
C MET A 143 -33.18 17.37 -10.48
N GLU A 144 -32.78 17.97 -11.60
CA GLU A 144 -33.32 17.57 -12.90
C GLU A 144 -32.36 17.92 -14.04
N ALA A 145 -32.15 16.93 -14.91
CA ALA A 145 -31.52 16.97 -16.23
C ALA A 145 -30.01 17.30 -16.35
N ALA A 146 -29.21 16.26 -16.64
CA ALA A 146 -28.61 16.05 -17.97
C ALA A 146 -27.54 14.96 -17.91
N GLY A 147 -27.62 14.00 -18.83
CA GLY A 147 -26.57 13.02 -19.07
C GLY A 147 -25.38 13.62 -19.83
N THR A 148 -24.21 13.06 -19.59
CA THR A 148 -23.19 12.67 -20.59
C THR A 148 -22.01 12.07 -19.85
N GLU A 149 -21.44 11.02 -20.43
CA GLU A 149 -20.25 10.33 -19.96
C GLU A 149 -19.06 11.28 -19.95
N ASP A 150 -18.53 11.58 -18.76
CA ASP A 150 -17.17 12.09 -18.60
C ASP A 150 -16.57 11.51 -17.30
N THR A 151 -15.30 11.18 -17.36
CA THR A 151 -14.48 10.54 -16.32
C THR A 151 -14.50 11.30 -15.00
N GLN A 152 -15.50 11.01 -14.15
CA GLN A 152 -15.64 11.61 -12.82
C GLN A 152 -14.53 11.10 -11.88
N GLN A 153 -13.50 11.92 -11.66
CA GLN A 153 -12.79 11.96 -10.38
C GLN A 153 -13.83 12.24 -9.30
N ARG A 154 -14.27 11.19 -8.58
CA ARG A 154 -15.21 11.31 -7.46
C ARG A 154 -14.54 12.12 -6.35
N VAL A 155 -15.17 13.24 -5.98
CA VAL A 155 -14.82 14.05 -4.81
C VAL A 155 -14.87 13.15 -3.56
N PRO A 156 -13.82 13.11 -2.71
CA PRO A 156 -13.82 12.27 -1.51
C PRO A 156 -14.94 12.65 -0.54
N THR A 157 -15.67 11.64 -0.06
CA THR A 157 -16.67 11.82 1.01
C THR A 157 -15.92 11.78 2.34
N VAL A 158 -16.12 12.81 3.18
CA VAL A 158 -15.42 12.94 4.46
C VAL A 158 -16.41 12.97 5.62
N SER A 159 -16.19 12.11 6.60
CA SER A 159 -16.82 12.19 7.92
C SER A 159 -15.78 12.72 8.91
N HIS A 160 -16.16 13.71 9.72
CA HIS A 160 -15.21 14.48 10.51
C HIS A 160 -15.76 14.86 11.89
N LEU A 161 -14.83 15.39 12.68
CA LEU A 161 -14.98 15.98 13.99
C LEU A 161 -15.97 17.13 14.02
N SER A 162 -16.62 17.34 15.17
CA SER A 162 -17.29 18.62 15.45
C SER A 162 -16.27 19.72 15.81
N GLY A 163 -15.23 19.95 15.00
CA GLY A 163 -14.19 20.96 15.29
C GLY A 163 -12.89 20.83 14.49
N LYS A 164 -11.91 21.70 14.78
CA LYS A 164 -10.55 21.65 14.20
C LYS A 164 -9.81 20.41 14.75
N PRO A 165 -9.11 19.62 13.91
CA PRO A 165 -8.37 18.46 14.39
C PRO A 165 -7.29 18.83 15.42
N PRO A 166 -7.07 17.97 16.43
CA PRO A 166 -5.97 18.16 17.36
C PRO A 166 -4.65 18.12 16.60
N ARG A 167 -3.65 18.88 17.05
CA ARG A 167 -2.33 18.91 16.43
C ARG A 167 -1.46 17.80 17.00
N CYS A 168 -1.07 16.86 16.15
CA CYS A 168 -0.16 15.77 16.50
C CYS A 168 1.25 16.06 15.96
N GLY A 169 2.27 15.59 16.67
CA GLY A 169 3.67 15.83 16.33
C GLY A 169 4.31 14.71 15.50
N ARG A 170 3.69 13.53 15.47
CA ARG A 170 4.27 12.33 14.88
C ARG A 170 3.25 11.59 14.01
N LEU A 171 3.71 11.05 12.90
CA LEU A 171 2.86 10.33 11.94
C LEU A 171 3.18 8.84 11.98
N LYS A 172 2.16 8.00 12.17
CA LYS A 172 2.28 6.54 12.13
C LYS A 172 1.32 5.95 11.11
N LEU A 173 1.68 4.82 10.49
CA LEU A 173 0.76 4.04 9.64
C LEU A 173 0.40 2.75 10.38
N VAL A 174 -0.87 2.57 10.73
CA VAL A 174 -1.33 1.34 11.38
C VAL A 174 -2.54 0.81 10.65
N ALA A 175 -2.42 -0.37 10.05
CA ALA A 175 -3.43 -0.85 9.11
C ALA A 175 -3.48 -2.37 8.99
N ASN A 176 -4.69 -2.90 8.79
CA ASN A 176 -4.89 -4.27 8.30
C ASN A 176 -4.99 -4.26 6.77
N LEU A 177 -3.84 -4.24 6.08
CA LEU A 177 -3.80 -3.96 4.64
C LEU A 177 -4.47 -5.05 3.81
N PRO A 178 -5.24 -4.69 2.77
CA PRO A 178 -5.78 -5.67 1.82
C PRO A 178 -4.64 -6.35 1.05
N TYR A 179 -4.65 -7.67 1.00
CA TYR A 179 -3.51 -8.45 0.48
C TYR A 179 -3.17 -8.17 -0.99
N SER A 180 -4.16 -7.82 -1.81
CA SER A 180 -3.95 -7.54 -3.24
C SER A 180 -3.13 -6.27 -3.50
N VAL A 181 -3.13 -5.32 -2.54
CA VAL A 181 -2.50 -4.01 -2.69
C VAL A 181 -1.45 -3.73 -1.62
N ALA A 182 -1.31 -4.59 -0.61
CA ALA A 182 -0.42 -4.38 0.54
C ALA A 182 1.00 -3.95 0.15
N THR A 183 1.66 -4.66 -0.77
CA THR A 183 3.01 -4.31 -1.22
C THR A 183 3.04 -2.95 -1.93
N SER A 184 2.05 -2.64 -2.77
CA SER A 184 1.97 -1.35 -3.45
C SER A 184 1.77 -0.20 -2.46
N VAL A 185 0.91 -0.38 -1.46
CA VAL A 185 0.69 0.60 -0.39
C VAL A 185 1.96 0.84 0.43
N LEU A 186 2.70 -0.21 0.76
CA LEU A 186 3.95 -0.09 1.50
C LEU A 186 5.03 0.66 0.71
N ILE A 187 5.21 0.32 -0.57
CA ILE A 187 6.13 1.02 -1.47
C ILE A 187 5.72 2.50 -1.56
N ALA A 188 4.43 2.75 -1.84
CA ALA A 188 3.87 4.08 -1.96
C ALA A 188 4.08 4.92 -0.70
N ALA A 189 3.86 4.35 0.49
CA ALA A 189 4.04 5.04 1.75
C ALA A 189 5.51 5.42 2.01
N LEU A 190 6.45 4.50 1.78
CA LEU A 190 7.88 4.77 1.94
C LEU A 190 8.39 5.81 0.92
N GLU A 191 7.93 5.72 -0.34
CA GLU A 191 8.32 6.63 -1.42
C GLU A 191 7.63 8.02 -1.32
N SER A 192 6.56 8.18 -0.54
CA SER A 192 5.72 9.40 -0.50
C SER A 192 6.39 10.69 0.00
N GLY A 193 7.54 10.59 0.66
CA GLY A 193 8.13 11.73 1.37
C GLY A 193 7.51 12.03 2.74
N LEU A 194 6.46 11.32 3.15
CA LEU A 194 5.83 11.55 4.47
C LEU A 194 6.77 11.11 5.61
N PRO A 195 6.79 11.84 6.74
CA PRO A 195 7.68 11.57 7.86
C PRO A 195 7.09 10.52 8.80
N PHE A 196 6.84 9.31 8.29
CA PHE A 196 6.39 8.20 9.12
C PHE A 196 7.46 7.86 10.15
N GLU A 197 7.12 7.87 11.43
CA GLU A 197 7.99 7.44 12.53
C GLU A 197 7.99 5.91 12.65
N ARG A 198 6.81 5.31 12.51
CA ARG A 198 6.61 3.87 12.58
C ARG A 198 5.43 3.45 11.72
N MET A 199 5.55 2.29 11.07
CA MET A 199 4.46 1.65 10.36
C MET A 199 4.27 0.25 10.93
N LEU A 200 3.06 -0.08 11.38
CA LEU A 200 2.71 -1.41 11.87
C LEU A 200 1.52 -1.94 11.08
N VAL A 201 1.80 -2.86 10.15
CA VAL A 201 0.79 -3.31 9.20
C VAL A 201 0.59 -4.82 9.24
N MET A 202 -0.65 -5.25 9.08
CA MET A 202 -0.96 -6.65 8.79
C MET A 202 -0.81 -6.91 7.30
N VAL A 203 -0.03 -7.92 6.94
CA VAL A 203 0.12 -8.40 5.56
C VAL A 203 0.14 -9.92 5.52
N GLN A 204 0.14 -10.52 4.32
CA GLN A 204 0.37 -11.96 4.19
C GLN A 204 1.74 -12.35 4.74
N LEU A 205 1.84 -13.52 5.37
CA LEU A 205 3.09 -13.98 5.98
C LEU A 205 4.27 -13.99 4.99
N ASP A 206 4.06 -14.48 3.76
CA ASP A 206 5.11 -14.51 2.72
C ASP A 206 5.58 -13.10 2.31
N VAL A 207 4.69 -12.11 2.32
CA VAL A 207 5.05 -10.71 2.06
C VAL A 207 5.87 -10.14 3.21
N ALA A 208 5.46 -10.40 4.45
CA ALA A 208 6.20 -9.96 5.64
C ALA A 208 7.60 -10.60 5.70
N GLU A 209 7.70 -11.92 5.47
CA GLU A 209 8.97 -12.65 5.48
C GLU A 209 9.91 -12.14 4.38
N LYS A 210 9.40 -11.76 3.19
CA LYS A 210 10.23 -11.15 2.14
C LYS A 210 10.69 -9.74 2.48
N LEU A 211 9.79 -8.89 3.00
CA LEU A 211 10.14 -7.51 3.35
C LEU A 211 11.15 -7.44 4.50
N ALA A 212 11.01 -8.31 5.49
CA ALA A 212 11.89 -8.38 6.65
C ALA A 212 13.21 -9.13 6.40
N ALA A 213 13.32 -9.86 5.27
CA ALA A 213 14.49 -10.68 4.98
C ALA A 213 15.78 -9.85 4.84
N GLN A 214 16.87 -10.39 5.36
CA GLN A 214 18.22 -9.86 5.19
C GLN A 214 18.94 -10.49 3.99
N PRO A 215 19.99 -9.84 3.44
CA PRO A 215 20.80 -10.41 2.37
C PRO A 215 21.31 -11.81 2.74
N GLY A 216 21.17 -12.76 1.80
CA GLY A 216 21.57 -14.16 1.98
C GLY A 216 20.51 -15.06 2.64
N GLU A 217 19.42 -14.50 3.18
CA GLU A 217 18.32 -15.30 3.72
C GLU A 217 17.43 -15.88 2.61
N LYS A 218 16.72 -16.97 2.93
CA LYS A 218 15.85 -17.70 1.98
C LYS A 218 14.79 -16.82 1.30
N HIS A 219 14.24 -15.84 2.01
CA HIS A 219 13.16 -14.98 1.53
C HIS A 219 13.66 -13.66 0.94
N TRP A 220 14.98 -13.44 0.88
CA TRP A 220 15.56 -12.25 0.29
C TRP A 220 15.17 -12.10 -1.19
N GLY A 221 14.79 -10.88 -1.56
CA GLY A 221 14.51 -10.53 -2.94
C GLY A 221 14.08 -9.08 -3.14
N LEU A 222 13.37 -8.82 -4.24
CA LEU A 222 12.96 -7.46 -4.61
C LEU A 222 12.26 -6.66 -3.50
N PRO A 223 11.30 -7.22 -2.72
CA PRO A 223 10.69 -6.48 -1.62
C PRO A 223 11.70 -6.10 -0.53
N SER A 224 12.72 -6.92 -0.28
CA SER A 224 13.75 -6.69 0.74
C SER A 224 14.63 -5.47 0.43
N LEU A 225 14.69 -5.04 -0.84
CA LEU A 225 15.38 -3.79 -1.21
C LEU A 225 14.68 -2.55 -0.66
N LEU A 226 13.38 -2.61 -0.37
CA LEU A 226 12.66 -1.50 0.27
C LEU A 226 13.15 -1.30 1.70
N ARG A 227 13.34 -2.40 2.43
CA ARG A 227 13.96 -2.40 3.76
C ARG A 227 15.34 -1.77 3.67
N TRP A 228 16.24 -2.35 2.87
CA TRP A 228 17.61 -1.85 2.74
C TRP A 228 17.67 -0.35 2.37
N CYS A 229 16.80 0.13 1.49
CA CYS A 229 16.79 1.55 1.08
C CYS A 229 16.16 2.50 2.10
N PHE A 230 15.04 2.12 2.73
CA PHE A 230 14.16 3.09 3.41
C PHE A 230 13.91 2.82 4.89
N ALA A 231 14.08 1.59 5.39
CA ALA A 231 13.58 1.25 6.72
C ALA A 231 14.15 -0.06 7.28
N ASP A 232 14.22 -0.16 8.60
CA ASP A 232 14.28 -1.46 9.24
C ASP A 232 12.89 -2.10 9.26
N ALA A 233 12.82 -3.41 9.03
CA ALA A 233 11.56 -4.15 9.00
C ALA A 233 11.67 -5.48 9.75
N HIS A 234 10.68 -5.77 10.60
CA HIS A 234 10.66 -6.93 11.49
C HIS A 234 9.27 -7.56 11.57
N VAL A 235 9.20 -8.89 11.49
CA VAL A 235 7.97 -9.63 11.77
C VAL A 235 7.77 -9.70 13.27
N ARG A 236 6.86 -8.89 13.81
CA ARG A 236 6.53 -8.86 15.25
C ARG A 236 5.88 -10.16 15.69
N ARG A 237 4.95 -10.68 14.89
CA ARG A 237 4.19 -11.89 15.19
C ARG A 237 3.54 -12.47 13.95
N LYS A 238 3.44 -13.81 13.92
CA LYS A 238 2.59 -14.54 12.97
C LYS A 238 1.15 -14.50 13.46
N VAL A 239 0.21 -14.33 12.54
CA VAL A 239 -1.21 -14.11 12.85
C VAL A 239 -2.05 -15.17 12.14
N PRO A 240 -2.80 -16.00 12.90
CA PRO A 240 -3.48 -17.13 12.32
C PRO A 240 -4.73 -16.74 11.55
N ALA A 241 -4.98 -17.38 10.40
CA ALA A 241 -6.12 -17.04 9.54
C ALA A 241 -7.48 -17.09 10.25
N LYS A 242 -7.61 -17.87 11.34
CA LYS A 242 -8.85 -18.02 12.12
C LYS A 242 -9.34 -16.74 12.80
N VAL A 243 -8.48 -15.74 12.99
CA VAL A 243 -8.85 -14.46 13.63
C VAL A 243 -9.54 -13.49 12.67
N PHE A 244 -9.66 -13.85 11.40
CA PHE A 244 -10.30 -13.04 10.37
C PHE A 244 -11.63 -13.63 9.90
N TRP A 245 -12.50 -12.75 9.42
CA TRP A 245 -13.70 -13.13 8.69
C TRP A 245 -13.93 -12.24 7.44
N PRO A 246 -14.17 -12.83 6.27
CA PRO A 246 -14.00 -14.24 5.93
C PRO A 246 -12.57 -14.73 6.19
N LYS A 247 -12.42 -16.04 6.39
CA LYS A 247 -11.10 -16.62 6.66
C LYS A 247 -10.23 -16.56 5.39
N PRO A 248 -9.03 -15.95 5.45
CA PRO A 248 -8.10 -15.96 4.33
C PRO A 248 -7.53 -17.37 4.10
N LYS A 249 -7.03 -17.60 2.88
CA LYS A 249 -6.41 -18.90 2.49
C LYS A 249 -5.00 -19.09 3.03
N VAL A 250 -4.36 -18.01 3.47
CA VAL A 250 -2.98 -17.98 3.94
C VAL A 250 -2.90 -17.30 5.29
N GLU A 251 -1.82 -17.59 6.01
CA GLU A 251 -1.52 -16.94 7.28
C GLU A 251 -1.09 -15.48 7.06
N SER A 252 -1.27 -14.67 8.09
CA SER A 252 -0.84 -13.26 8.12
C SER A 252 0.34 -13.06 9.04
N ALA A 253 0.91 -11.86 9.00
CA ALA A 253 1.91 -11.41 9.94
C ALA A 253 1.72 -9.91 10.20
N LEU A 254 2.01 -9.53 11.45
CA LEU A 254 2.14 -8.14 11.83
C LEU A 254 3.60 -7.72 11.57
N LEU A 255 3.77 -6.84 10.60
CA LEU A 255 5.07 -6.34 10.15
C LEU A 255 5.26 -4.93 10.72
N GLU A 256 6.30 -4.77 11.52
CA GLU A 256 6.80 -3.47 11.94
C GLU A 256 7.82 -2.97 10.90
N ILE A 257 7.70 -1.71 10.52
CA ILE A 257 8.62 -1.00 9.63
C ILE A 257 8.95 0.33 10.31
N VAL A 258 10.24 0.59 10.53
CA VAL A 258 10.75 1.82 11.13
C VAL A 258 11.58 2.53 10.06
N PRO A 259 11.05 3.58 9.42
CA PRO A 259 11.77 4.32 8.40
C PRO A 259 13.10 4.88 8.91
N HIS A 260 14.13 4.84 8.07
CA HIS A 260 15.40 5.50 8.36
C HIS A 260 15.21 7.02 8.43
N GLY A 261 15.96 7.68 9.30
CA GLY A 261 15.94 9.15 9.38
C GLY A 261 16.43 9.82 8.09
N GLU A 262 17.40 9.20 7.41
CA GLU A 262 17.91 9.64 6.11
C GLU A 262 17.23 8.86 4.99
N ARG A 263 16.59 9.59 4.06
CA ARG A 263 15.98 9.01 2.86
C ARG A 263 17.04 8.79 1.77
N PRO A 264 16.94 7.71 0.97
CA PRO A 264 17.84 7.51 -0.15
C PRO A 264 17.61 8.60 -1.20
N GLU A 265 18.65 8.94 -1.95
CA GLU A 265 18.50 9.78 -3.13
C GLU A 265 17.57 9.09 -4.14
N MET A 266 16.41 9.69 -4.40
CA MET A 266 15.39 9.07 -5.25
C MET A 266 15.91 8.67 -6.65
N PRO A 267 16.74 9.47 -7.34
CA PRO A 267 17.34 9.05 -8.61
C PRO A 267 18.17 7.77 -8.50
N ARG A 268 18.93 7.62 -7.42
CA ARG A 268 19.78 6.45 -7.13
C ARG A 268 18.93 5.21 -6.85
N TYR A 269 17.91 5.35 -6.00
CA TYR A 269 16.96 4.28 -5.71
C TYR A 269 16.19 3.85 -6.98
N HIS A 270 15.74 4.79 -7.81
CA HIS A 270 15.01 4.45 -9.03
C HIS A 270 15.85 3.65 -10.03
N LYS A 271 17.17 3.90 -10.11
CA LYS A 271 18.10 3.06 -10.90
C LYS A 271 18.12 1.62 -10.37
N LEU A 272 18.34 1.46 -9.06
CA LEU A 272 18.34 0.15 -8.40
C LEU A 272 17.02 -0.60 -8.62
N ARG A 273 15.88 0.07 -8.43
CA ARG A 273 14.55 -0.51 -8.61
C ARG A 273 14.34 -1.03 -10.03
N ARG A 274 14.80 -0.29 -11.06
CA ARG A 274 14.73 -0.74 -12.46
C ARG A 274 15.61 -1.95 -12.73
N LEU A 275 16.86 -1.93 -12.27
CA LEU A 275 17.76 -3.07 -12.41
C LEU A 275 17.17 -4.31 -11.74
N ALA A 276 16.75 -4.18 -10.48
CA ALA A 276 16.19 -5.29 -9.73
C ALA A 276 14.92 -5.83 -10.38
N HIS A 277 14.06 -4.96 -10.95
CA HIS A 277 12.89 -5.40 -11.70
C HIS A 277 13.25 -6.33 -12.86
N VAL A 278 14.22 -5.97 -13.70
CA VAL A 278 14.58 -6.78 -14.88
C VAL A 278 15.40 -8.01 -14.49
N LEU A 279 16.31 -7.88 -13.53
CA LEU A 279 17.22 -8.96 -13.12
C LEU A 279 16.46 -10.09 -12.40
N PHE A 280 15.53 -9.75 -11.51
CA PHE A 280 14.82 -10.73 -10.70
C PHE A 280 13.74 -11.52 -11.47
N GLN A 281 13.39 -11.10 -12.69
CA GLN A 281 12.59 -11.93 -13.62
C GLN A 281 13.30 -13.25 -13.95
N HIS A 282 14.64 -13.24 -13.91
CA HIS A 282 15.49 -14.40 -14.18
C HIS A 282 16.21 -14.94 -12.93
N ARG A 283 15.65 -14.73 -11.73
CA ARG A 283 16.22 -15.10 -10.41
C ARG A 283 16.78 -16.54 -10.26
N ARG A 284 16.30 -17.49 -11.06
CA ARG A 284 16.77 -18.90 -11.00
C ARG A 284 18.07 -19.14 -11.79
N LYS A 285 18.57 -18.15 -12.52
CA LYS A 285 19.79 -18.21 -13.32
C LYS A 285 20.94 -17.55 -12.56
N ALA A 286 22.19 -17.87 -12.93
CA ALA A 286 23.35 -17.07 -12.53
C ALA A 286 23.19 -15.61 -12.97
N SER A 287 23.70 -14.65 -12.21
CA SER A 287 23.46 -13.22 -12.39
C SER A 287 23.90 -12.71 -13.76
N ALA A 288 25.04 -13.17 -14.27
CA ALA A 288 25.47 -12.80 -15.63
C ALA A 288 24.48 -13.27 -16.70
N ASN A 289 23.97 -14.50 -16.58
CA ASN A 289 22.95 -15.03 -17.49
C ASN A 289 21.61 -14.31 -17.34
N ALA A 290 21.22 -13.95 -16.12
CA ALA A 290 20.00 -13.20 -15.85
C ALA A 290 20.07 -11.80 -16.49
N LEU A 291 21.20 -11.11 -16.32
CA LEU A 291 21.43 -9.78 -16.89
C LEU A 291 21.53 -9.84 -18.42
N ALA A 292 22.21 -10.84 -18.97
CA ALA A 292 22.33 -11.04 -20.42
C ALA A 292 20.95 -11.20 -21.08
N LEU A 293 20.10 -12.07 -20.51
CA LEU A 293 18.73 -12.25 -20.97
C LEU A 293 17.87 -11.00 -20.82
N ALA A 294 18.02 -10.28 -19.72
CA ALA A 294 17.25 -9.08 -19.43
C ALA A 294 17.59 -7.91 -20.37
N LEU A 295 18.87 -7.76 -20.74
CA LEU A 295 19.37 -6.61 -21.50
C LEU A 295 19.58 -6.91 -22.99
N GLY A 296 19.53 -8.17 -23.40
CA GLY A 296 19.83 -8.58 -24.77
C GLY A 296 21.32 -8.53 -25.10
N GLU A 297 22.16 -8.77 -24.10
CA GLU A 297 23.62 -8.73 -24.17
C GLU A 297 24.22 -10.13 -24.08
N ASP A 298 25.52 -10.28 -24.36
CA ASP A 298 26.22 -11.54 -24.19
C ASP A 298 26.66 -11.79 -22.73
N ASN A 299 26.86 -13.06 -22.37
CA ASN A 299 27.23 -13.44 -21.02
C ASN A 299 28.64 -12.94 -20.62
N TRP A 300 29.54 -12.79 -21.59
CA TRP A 300 30.92 -12.35 -21.32
C TRP A 300 30.93 -10.90 -20.84
N GLN A 301 30.21 -10.02 -21.55
CA GLN A 301 30.05 -8.61 -21.25
C GLN A 301 29.34 -8.40 -19.91
N THR A 302 28.26 -9.14 -19.65
CA THR A 302 27.54 -9.01 -18.38
C THR A 302 28.31 -9.57 -17.20
N SER A 303 29.13 -10.61 -17.39
CA SER A 303 30.06 -11.09 -16.36
C SER A 303 31.08 -10.01 -16.03
N ALA A 304 31.70 -9.38 -17.03
CA ALA A 304 32.66 -8.30 -16.84
C ALA A 304 32.05 -7.10 -16.08
N TRP A 305 30.79 -6.72 -16.37
CA TRP A 305 30.10 -5.66 -15.63
C TRP A 305 29.82 -6.01 -14.17
N ILE A 306 29.48 -7.27 -13.88
CA ILE A 306 29.24 -7.71 -12.50
C ILE A 306 30.56 -7.75 -11.72
N GLU A 307 31.62 -8.26 -12.32
CA GLU A 307 32.97 -8.30 -11.74
C GLU A 307 33.53 -6.90 -11.49
N SER A 308 33.30 -5.94 -12.41
CA SER A 308 33.81 -4.57 -12.28
C SER A 308 33.25 -3.81 -11.07
N VAL A 309 32.08 -4.21 -10.59
CA VAL A 309 31.44 -3.66 -9.37
C VAL A 309 31.60 -4.58 -8.16
N GLY A 310 32.48 -5.58 -8.23
CA GLY A 310 32.81 -6.50 -7.13
C GLY A 310 31.78 -7.59 -6.87
N GLY A 311 30.91 -7.90 -7.83
CA GLY A 311 29.95 -9.00 -7.74
C GLY A 311 30.48 -10.33 -8.28
N ASP A 312 29.83 -11.43 -7.89
CA ASP A 312 30.06 -12.77 -8.47
C ASP A 312 29.07 -13.02 -9.63
N PRO A 313 29.54 -13.16 -10.89
CA PRO A 313 28.70 -13.47 -12.05
C PRO A 313 27.91 -14.78 -11.93
N GLN A 314 28.43 -15.75 -11.18
CA GLN A 314 27.87 -17.09 -11.02
C GLN A 314 26.84 -17.16 -9.89
N ALA A 315 26.90 -16.24 -8.92
CA ALA A 315 25.89 -16.07 -7.90
C ALA A 315 24.53 -15.77 -8.54
N ARG A 316 23.43 -16.22 -7.93
CA ARG A 316 22.08 -15.83 -8.36
C ARG A 316 21.79 -14.37 -8.02
N PRO A 317 20.83 -13.70 -8.71
CA PRO A 317 20.46 -12.33 -8.40
C PRO A 317 20.18 -12.06 -6.92
N GLU A 318 19.47 -12.98 -6.24
CA GLU A 318 19.20 -12.88 -4.80
C GLU A 318 20.43 -13.11 -3.91
N GLN A 319 21.57 -13.53 -4.45
CA GLN A 319 22.80 -13.74 -3.70
C GLN A 319 23.78 -12.57 -3.85
N LEU A 320 23.51 -11.63 -4.76
CA LEU A 320 24.29 -10.41 -4.88
C LEU A 320 24.02 -9.48 -3.68
N ALA A 321 25.07 -8.88 -3.15
CA ALA A 321 24.96 -7.87 -2.11
C ALA A 321 24.16 -6.65 -2.62
N PRO A 322 23.34 -6.01 -1.77
CA PRO A 322 22.61 -4.79 -2.14
C PRO A 322 23.52 -3.69 -2.72
N GLU A 323 24.72 -3.55 -2.18
CA GLU A 323 25.72 -2.57 -2.61
C GLU A 323 26.21 -2.87 -4.04
N THR A 324 26.42 -4.15 -4.35
CA THR A 324 26.75 -4.61 -5.71
C THR A 324 25.60 -4.35 -6.67
N LEU A 325 24.35 -4.63 -6.28
CA LEU A 325 23.18 -4.33 -7.09
C LEU A 325 23.06 -2.81 -7.35
N GLN A 326 23.31 -1.99 -6.34
CA GLN A 326 23.28 -0.53 -6.45
C GLN A 326 24.38 -0.02 -7.38
N ALA A 327 25.62 -0.49 -7.22
CA ALA A 327 26.74 -0.12 -8.09
C ALA A 327 26.50 -0.57 -9.55
N LEU A 328 25.97 -1.78 -9.75
CA LEU A 328 25.60 -2.26 -11.08
C LEU A 328 24.49 -1.42 -11.71
N ALA A 329 23.53 -0.95 -10.92
CA ALA A 329 22.44 -0.10 -11.40
C ALA A 329 22.92 1.30 -11.82
N GLU A 330 24.07 1.73 -11.30
CA GLU A 330 24.71 3.01 -11.60
C GLU A 330 25.78 2.90 -12.69
N HIS A 331 26.17 1.68 -13.08
CA HIS A 331 27.18 1.43 -14.09
C HIS A 331 26.79 2.05 -15.44
N GLU A 332 27.70 2.85 -16.02
CA GLU A 332 27.44 3.73 -17.17
C GLU A 332 26.93 2.99 -18.42
N GLN A 333 27.38 1.75 -18.62
CA GLN A 333 26.95 0.91 -19.73
C GLN A 333 25.65 0.13 -19.44
N VAL A 334 25.33 -0.12 -18.16
CA VAL A 334 24.19 -0.96 -17.76
C VAL A 334 22.93 -0.12 -17.63
N GLU A 335 23.02 1.06 -17.02
CA GLU A 335 21.87 1.92 -16.72
C GLU A 335 21.04 2.28 -17.97
N PRO A 336 21.64 2.67 -19.12
CA PRO A 336 20.88 2.97 -20.33
C PRO A 336 20.16 1.74 -20.90
N LEU A 337 20.80 0.57 -20.83
CA LEU A 337 20.20 -0.69 -21.31
C LEU A 337 19.03 -1.12 -20.42
N VAL A 338 19.18 -0.98 -19.10
CA VAL A 338 18.10 -1.23 -18.13
C VAL A 338 16.91 -0.30 -18.41
N ARG A 339 17.14 0.99 -18.66
CA ARG A 339 16.07 1.93 -19.04
C ARG A 339 15.34 1.48 -20.30
N LYS A 340 16.08 1.10 -21.34
CA LYS A 340 15.52 0.61 -22.60
C LYS A 340 14.69 -0.66 -22.40
N ALA A 341 15.18 -1.61 -21.59
CA ALA A 341 14.46 -2.84 -21.27
C ALA A 341 13.16 -2.56 -20.50
N MET A 342 13.19 -1.62 -19.54
CA MET A 342 11.99 -1.20 -18.80
C MET A 342 10.96 -0.53 -19.70
N GLN A 343 11.38 0.36 -20.61
CA GLN A 343 10.47 0.99 -21.57
C GLN A 343 9.78 -0.05 -22.45
N LEU A 344 10.55 -1.00 -22.99
CA LEU A 344 10.00 -2.10 -23.79
C LEU A 344 9.00 -2.93 -22.99
N HIS A 345 9.27 -3.18 -21.71
CA HIS A 345 8.36 -3.91 -20.82
C HIS A 345 7.04 -3.13 -20.60
N GLU A 346 7.11 -1.82 -20.35
CA GLU A 346 5.93 -0.97 -20.19
C GLU A 346 5.09 -0.93 -21.48
N ASP A 347 5.74 -0.78 -22.65
CA ASP A 347 5.07 -0.78 -23.96
C ASP A 347 4.35 -2.11 -24.22
N GLN A 348 4.98 -3.24 -23.86
CA GLN A 348 4.37 -4.57 -23.96
C GLN A 348 3.16 -4.73 -23.04
N LEU A 349 3.24 -4.23 -21.79
CA LEU A 349 2.12 -4.23 -20.85
C LEU A 349 0.95 -3.38 -21.36
N ALA A 350 1.23 -2.18 -21.88
CA ALA A 350 0.23 -1.28 -22.45
C ALA A 350 -0.46 -1.93 -23.66
N ALA A 351 0.29 -2.53 -24.58
CA ALA A 351 -0.25 -3.24 -25.73
C ALA A 351 -1.14 -4.42 -25.32
N LYS A 352 -0.72 -5.18 -24.30
CA LYS A 352 -1.51 -6.30 -23.75
C LYS A 352 -2.81 -5.82 -23.10
N ALA A 353 -2.76 -4.74 -22.33
CA ALA A 353 -3.93 -4.13 -21.71
C ALA A 353 -4.93 -3.63 -22.78
N ALA A 354 -4.45 -2.93 -23.81
CA ALA A 354 -5.28 -2.48 -24.93
C ALA A 354 -5.95 -3.66 -25.67
N LYS A 355 -5.22 -4.77 -25.87
CA LYS A 355 -5.78 -5.99 -26.47
C LYS A 355 -6.88 -6.62 -25.59
N LEU A 356 -6.69 -6.64 -24.27
CA LEU A 356 -7.69 -7.14 -23.33
C LEU A 356 -8.94 -6.26 -23.31
N ALA A 357 -8.77 -4.93 -23.29
CA ALA A 357 -9.88 -3.97 -23.35
C ALA A 357 -10.73 -4.16 -24.61
N ARG A 358 -10.09 -4.23 -25.79
CA ARG A 358 -10.77 -4.53 -27.07
C ARG A 358 -11.54 -5.85 -27.03
N ARG A 359 -10.97 -6.88 -26.40
CA ARG A 359 -11.64 -8.19 -26.25
C ARG A 359 -12.84 -8.13 -25.31
N ALA A 360 -12.76 -7.37 -24.22
CA ALA A 360 -13.86 -7.16 -23.28
C ALA A 360 -15.00 -6.37 -23.93
N GLU A 361 -14.68 -5.33 -24.70
CA GLU A 361 -15.63 -4.56 -25.50
C GLU A 361 -16.31 -5.43 -26.57
N TRP A 362 -15.54 -6.23 -27.32
CA TRP A 362 -16.10 -7.20 -28.27
C TRP A 362 -17.03 -8.20 -27.59
N LYS A 363 -16.68 -8.72 -26.41
CA LYS A 363 -17.54 -9.64 -25.65
C LYS A 363 -18.85 -8.97 -25.23
N ARG A 364 -18.80 -7.74 -24.67
CA ARG A 364 -20.01 -6.98 -24.31
C ARG A 364 -20.92 -6.76 -25.52
N ARG A 365 -20.34 -6.43 -26.68
CA ARG A 365 -21.09 -6.22 -27.92
C ARG A 365 -21.73 -7.50 -28.49
N VAL A 366 -21.07 -8.65 -28.33
CA VAL A 366 -21.52 -9.92 -28.93
C VAL A 366 -22.47 -10.70 -28.02
N TYR A 367 -22.25 -10.67 -26.71
CA TYR A 367 -23.00 -11.51 -25.76
C TYR A 367 -24.01 -10.74 -24.90
N GLY A 368 -24.03 -9.40 -24.94
CA GLY A 368 -24.83 -8.59 -24.02
C GLY A 368 -24.28 -8.62 -22.59
N GLU A 369 -24.59 -7.61 -21.79
CA GLU A 369 -24.18 -7.54 -20.38
C GLU A 369 -25.04 -8.47 -19.52
N ASP A 370 -24.73 -9.76 -19.48
CA ASP A 370 -25.26 -10.68 -18.46
C ASP A 370 -24.25 -11.80 -18.18
N GLU A 371 -23.46 -11.64 -17.11
CA GLU A 371 -23.09 -12.68 -16.10
C GLU A 371 -22.27 -12.08 -14.95
#